data_AF-C7AZ05-F1
#
_entry.id   AF-C7AZ05-F1
#
_cell.length_a   1.000
_cell.length_b   1.000
_cell.length_c   1.000
_cell.angle_alpha   90.00
_cell.angle_beta   90.00
_cell.angle_gamma   90.00
#
_symmetry.space_group_name_H-M   'P 1'
#
loop_
_entity.id
_entity.type
_entity.pdbx_description
1 polymer ?
#
loop_
_entity_poly.entity_id
_entity_poly.type
_entity_poly.pdbx_seq_one_letter_code
_entity_poly.pdbx_strand_id
1 'polypeptide(L)'
;MTKTKLNTLQCEILVGILLGDASLQTESNGKTYRLRISQSEEHKDYLFHLYDIFKNLTTSPPIRYEFGDPRKPGKRYFRWSFSTTQQACFRFYGQQFYDGNRKKVPRLIHKWLQPRSIAYWYMDDGAQK
;
A
#
# COMPACT_ATOMS: atom_id res chain seq x y z
N MET A 1 -18.27 -7.30 15.12
CA MET A 1 -17.33 -6.63 14.18
C MET A 1 -18.03 -6.45 12.85
N THR A 2 -18.37 -5.22 12.48
CA THR A 2 -18.91 -4.89 11.16
C THR A 2 -17.89 -5.30 10.09
N LYS A 3 -18.34 -6.07 9.10
CA LYS A 3 -17.49 -6.60 8.03
C LYS A 3 -17.27 -5.47 7.00
N THR A 4 -16.28 -4.62 7.23
CA THR A 4 -15.93 -3.55 6.29
C THR A 4 -15.55 -4.17 4.95
N LYS A 5 -16.08 -3.65 3.84
CA LYS A 5 -15.81 -4.11 2.47
C LYS A 5 -15.18 -2.97 1.69
N LEU A 6 -14.16 -3.28 0.89
CA LEU A 6 -13.59 -2.31 -0.05
C LEU A 6 -14.61 -2.02 -1.16
N ASN A 7 -14.73 -0.75 -1.54
CA ASN A 7 -15.47 -0.37 -2.74
C ASN A 7 -14.65 -0.66 -4.01
N THR A 8 -15.26 -0.56 -5.19
CA THR A 8 -14.59 -0.84 -6.48
C THR A 8 -13.33 0.01 -6.67
N LEU A 9 -13.41 1.31 -6.35
CA LEU A 9 -12.28 2.23 -6.43
C LEU A 9 -11.09 1.74 -5.59
N GLN A 10 -11.32 1.40 -4.33
CA GLN A 10 -10.31 0.89 -3.41
C GLN A 10 -9.73 -0.45 -3.88
N CYS A 11 -10.56 -1.36 -4.40
CA CYS A 11 -10.11 -2.65 -4.93
C CYS A 11 -9.14 -2.48 -6.10
N GLU A 12 -9.49 -1.66 -7.09
CA GLU A 12 -8.65 -1.41 -8.27
C GLU A 12 -7.32 -0.75 -7.88
N ILE A 13 -7.39 0.29 -7.06
CA ILE A 13 -6.20 1.01 -6.58
C ILE A 13 -5.30 0.09 -5.77
N LEU A 14 -5.88 -0.69 -4.85
CA LEU A 14 -5.14 -1.62 -4.01
C LEU A 14 -4.32 -2.60 -4.85
N VAL A 15 -4.87 -3.14 -5.93
CA VAL A 15 -4.13 -4.06 -6.82
C VAL A 15 -2.91 -3.36 -7.44
N GLY A 16 -3.07 -2.12 -7.90
CA GLY A 16 -1.98 -1.33 -8.48
C GLY A 16 -0.85 -1.05 -7.49
N ILE A 17 -1.18 -0.48 -6.33
CA ILE A 17 -0.18 -0.13 -5.32
C ILE A 17 0.45 -1.37 -4.65
N LEU A 18 -0.26 -2.51 -4.62
CA LEU A 18 0.31 -3.79 -4.19
C LEU A 18 1.21 -4.43 -5.26
N LEU A 19 1.22 -3.96 -6.50
CA LEU A 19 2.30 -4.31 -7.43
C LEU A 19 3.50 -3.40 -7.22
N GLY A 20 3.28 -2.14 -6.84
CA GLY A 20 4.31 -1.15 -6.52
C GLY A 20 4.77 -1.12 -5.06
N ASP A 21 4.75 0.07 -4.46
CA ASP A 21 5.41 0.43 -3.21
C ASP A 21 4.65 -0.01 -1.94
N ALA A 22 3.34 -0.26 -2.05
CA ALA A 22 2.53 -0.59 -0.89
C ALA A 22 2.74 -2.03 -0.42
N SER A 23 2.41 -2.27 0.85
CA SER A 23 2.47 -3.61 1.44
C SER A 23 1.30 -3.92 2.35
N LEU A 24 0.89 -5.19 2.38
CA LEU A 24 0.01 -5.73 3.41
C LEU A 24 0.83 -6.44 4.48
N GLN A 25 0.53 -6.16 5.75
CA GLN A 25 1.18 -6.78 6.91
C GLN A 25 0.15 -7.44 7.80
N THR A 26 0.48 -8.60 8.38
CA THR A 26 -0.41 -9.35 9.27
C THR A 26 0.32 -9.67 10.58
N GLU A 27 -0.39 -9.52 11.70
CA GLU A 27 0.04 -10.00 13.03
C GLU A 27 -0.88 -11.13 13.54
N SER A 28 -1.83 -11.58 12.70
CA SER A 28 -2.87 -12.53 13.05
C SER A 28 -2.78 -13.82 12.24
N ASN A 29 -1.57 -14.19 11.80
CA ASN A 29 -1.31 -15.34 10.93
C ASN A 29 -2.21 -15.37 9.67
N GLY A 30 -2.40 -14.21 9.04
CA GLY A 30 -3.15 -14.06 7.79
C GLY A 30 -4.67 -14.03 7.95
N LYS A 31 -5.19 -13.86 9.16
CA LYS A 31 -6.64 -13.66 9.40
C LYS A 31 -7.09 -12.24 9.03
N THR A 32 -6.24 -11.26 9.32
CA THR A 32 -6.44 -9.83 9.04
C THR A 32 -5.12 -9.23 8.57
N TYR A 33 -5.21 -8.15 7.79
CA TYR A 33 -4.05 -7.42 7.32
C TYR A 33 -4.26 -5.93 7.51
N ARG A 34 -3.16 -5.19 7.62
CA ARG A 34 -3.11 -3.74 7.49
C ARG A 34 -2.40 -3.37 6.18
N LEU A 35 -2.90 -2.35 5.50
CA LEU A 35 -2.21 -1.71 4.38
C LEU A 35 -1.25 -0.66 4.93
N ARG A 36 0.01 -0.71 4.49
CA ARG A 36 1.05 0.26 4.81
C ARG A 36 1.57 0.88 3.53
N ILE A 37 1.59 2.22 3.51
CA ILE A 37 2.06 3.03 2.39
C ILE A 37 3.08 4.02 2.93
N SER A 38 4.20 4.19 2.23
CA SER A 38 5.19 5.21 2.54
C SER A 38 5.77 5.80 1.26
N GLN A 39 5.88 7.12 1.21
CA GLN A 39 6.46 7.86 0.10
C GLN A 39 7.50 8.84 0.61
N SER A 40 8.40 9.27 -0.29
CA SER A 40 9.37 10.32 0.02
C SER A 40 8.69 11.67 0.21
N GLU A 41 9.42 12.66 0.72
CA GLU A 41 8.91 14.03 0.85
C GLU A 41 8.43 14.60 -0.48
N GLU A 42 9.16 14.31 -1.57
CA GLU A 42 8.87 14.77 -2.92
C GLU A 42 7.54 14.21 -3.46
N HIS A 43 7.16 13.00 -3.02
CA HIS A 43 5.93 12.31 -3.45
C HIS A 43 4.82 12.37 -2.39
N LYS A 44 4.88 13.32 -1.44
CA LYS A 44 3.91 13.41 -0.35
C LYS A 44 2.46 13.56 -0.85
N ASP A 45 2.23 14.35 -1.90
CA ASP A 45 0.88 14.64 -2.38
C ASP A 45 0.19 13.37 -2.90
N TYR A 46 0.96 12.47 -3.52
CA TYR A 46 0.47 11.15 -3.91
C TYR A 46 0.08 10.29 -2.69
N LEU A 47 0.85 10.37 -1.60
CA LEU A 47 0.51 9.70 -0.35
C LEU A 47 -0.76 10.27 0.30
N PHE A 48 -0.94 11.59 0.30
CA PHE A 48 -2.16 12.23 0.79
C PHE A 48 -3.38 11.85 -0.05
N HIS A 49 -3.23 11.76 -1.37
CA HIS A 49 -4.27 11.23 -2.26
C HIS A 49 -4.67 9.80 -1.91
N LEU A 50 -3.70 8.90 -1.73
CA LEU A 50 -3.97 7.53 -1.27
C LEU A 50 -4.63 7.51 0.11
N TYR A 51 -4.21 8.39 1.02
CA TYR A 51 -4.87 8.53 2.32
C TYR A 51 -6.34 8.89 2.16
N ASP A 52 -6.69 9.87 1.32
CA ASP A 52 -8.08 10.27 1.11
C ASP A 52 -8.97 9.13 0.59
N ILE A 53 -8.40 8.23 -0.22
CA ILE A 53 -9.10 7.04 -0.73
C ILE A 53 -9.31 5.99 0.37
N PHE A 54 -8.35 5.80 1.28
CA PHE A 54 -8.35 4.75 2.29
C PHE A 54 -8.65 5.24 3.72
N LYS A 55 -8.97 6.53 3.92
CA LYS A 55 -9.14 7.14 5.25
C LYS A 55 -10.27 6.54 6.08
N ASN A 56 -11.27 5.93 5.45
CA ASN A 56 -12.31 5.21 6.16
C ASN A 56 -11.81 3.90 6.81
N LEU A 57 -10.56 3.50 6.56
CA LEU A 57 -9.92 2.29 7.10
C LEU A 57 -8.76 2.61 8.04
N THR A 58 -8.49 3.88 8.33
CA THR A 58 -7.41 4.32 9.21
C THR A 58 -7.96 5.10 10.42
N THR A 59 -7.16 5.15 11.48
CA THR A 59 -7.46 5.89 12.72
C THR A 59 -6.54 7.09 12.92
N SER A 60 -5.53 7.26 12.08
CA SER A 60 -4.55 8.34 12.19
C SER A 60 -4.27 8.97 10.83
N PRO A 61 -4.01 10.29 10.77
CA PRO A 61 -3.56 10.93 9.55
C PRO A 61 -2.15 10.46 9.13
N PRO A 62 -1.69 10.80 7.92
CA PRO A 62 -0.31 10.60 7.52
C PRO A 62 0.68 11.24 8.51
N ILE A 63 1.76 10.51 8.78
CA ILE A 63 2.84 10.93 9.69
C ILE A 63 4.09 11.16 8.87
N ARG A 64 4.71 12.33 9.06
CA ARG A 64 6.06 12.64 8.58
C ARG A 64 7.09 12.13 9.58
N TYR A 65 8.10 11.45 9.09
CA TYR A 65 9.22 11.00 9.91
C TYR A 65 10.54 11.16 9.17
N GLU A 66 11.61 11.28 9.95
CA GLU A 66 12.96 11.31 9.44
C GLU A 66 13.52 9.89 9.35
N PHE A 67 14.29 9.60 8.30
CA PHE A 67 15.08 8.39 8.22
C PHE A 67 16.51 8.70 7.76
N GLY A 68 17.47 7.97 8.31
CA GLY A 68 18.86 7.98 7.87
C GLY A 68 19.10 6.91 6.82
N ASP A 69 19.82 7.25 5.76
CA ASP A 69 20.34 6.28 4.79
C ASP A 69 21.77 5.89 5.22
N PRO A 70 22.02 4.61 5.61
CA PRO A 70 23.36 4.15 5.98
C PRO A 70 24.40 4.35 4.87
N ARG A 71 23.96 4.42 3.61
CA ARG A 71 24.83 4.63 2.44
C ARG A 71 25.26 6.10 2.28
N LYS A 72 24.60 7.03 2.98
CA LYS A 72 24.86 8.47 2.92
C LYS A 72 24.86 9.08 4.33
N PRO A 73 25.89 8.78 5.14
CA PRO A 73 25.99 9.25 6.53
C PRO A 73 25.88 10.78 6.61
N GLY A 74 25.17 11.28 7.62
CA GLY A 74 24.97 12.72 7.85
C GLY A 74 23.89 13.39 7.00
N LYS A 75 23.33 12.70 5.99
CA LYS A 75 22.14 13.20 5.27
C LYS A 75 20.85 12.76 5.96
N ARG A 76 19.97 13.71 6.20
CA ARG A 76 18.62 13.51 6.76
C ARG A 76 17.63 13.45 5.61
N TYR A 77 16.83 12.38 5.55
CA TYR A 77 15.75 12.26 4.58
C TYR A 77 14.42 12.24 5.31
N PHE A 78 13.37 12.75 4.66
CA PHE A 78 12.03 12.74 5.20
C PHE A 78 11.14 11.84 4.36
N ARG A 79 10.25 11.13 5.04
CA ARG A 79 9.19 10.32 4.42
C ARG A 79 7.88 10.61 5.09
N TRP A 80 6.82 10.38 4.34
CA TRP A 80 5.47 10.30 4.84
C TRP A 80 5.01 8.85 4.86
N SER A 81 4.16 8.50 5.81
CA SER A 81 3.52 7.18 5.85
C SER A 81 2.15 7.25 6.50
N PHE A 82 1.27 6.33 6.11
CA PHE A 82 0.08 6.01 6.89
C PHE A 82 -0.16 4.50 6.87
N SER A 83 -1.02 4.03 7.75
CA SER A 83 -1.46 2.64 7.77
C SER A 83 -2.93 2.54 8.09
N THR A 84 -3.58 1.53 7.54
CA THR A 84 -4.94 1.16 7.95
C THR A 84 -4.90 0.39 9.27
N THR A 85 -6.06 0.24 9.90
CA THR A 85 -6.23 -0.77 10.95
C THR A 85 -6.15 -2.18 10.35
N GLN A 86 -5.96 -3.19 11.22
CA GLN A 86 -6.02 -4.61 10.82
C GLN A 86 -7.46 -4.96 10.43
N GLN A 87 -7.69 -5.31 9.16
CA GLN A 87 -9.02 -5.61 8.65
C GLN A 87 -9.06 -6.90 7.83
N ALA A 88 -10.20 -7.60 7.90
CA ALA A 88 -10.44 -8.83 7.15
C ALA A 88 -10.66 -8.57 5.64
N CYS A 89 -11.01 -7.34 5.24
CA CYS A 89 -11.22 -6.98 3.83
C CYS A 89 -9.97 -7.15 2.97
N PHE A 90 -8.79 -7.00 3.57
CA PHE A 90 -7.51 -7.18 2.89
C PHE A 90 -7.06 -8.64 2.80
N ARG A 91 -7.71 -9.56 3.53
CA ARG A 91 -7.29 -10.97 3.64
C ARG A 91 -7.14 -11.65 2.28
N PHE A 92 -8.11 -11.46 1.40
CA PHE A 92 -8.06 -12.02 0.05
C PHE A 92 -6.78 -11.58 -0.67
N TYR A 93 -6.52 -10.28 -0.74
CA TYR A 93 -5.32 -9.74 -1.37
C TYR A 93 -4.04 -10.21 -0.68
N GLY A 94 -4.00 -10.21 0.65
CA GLY A 94 -2.86 -10.70 1.43
C GLY A 94 -2.48 -12.15 1.11
N GLN A 95 -3.46 -13.03 0.97
CA GLN A 95 -3.22 -14.44 0.61
C GLN A 95 -2.78 -14.64 -0.84
N GLN A 96 -3.09 -13.68 -1.72
CA GLN A 96 -2.76 -13.76 -3.15
C GLN A 96 -1.38 -13.16 -3.45
N PHE A 97 -1.05 -12.03 -2.81
CA PHE A 97 0.19 -11.28 -3.03
C PHE A 97 1.36 -11.74 -2.16
N TYR A 98 1.14 -12.63 -1.19
CA TYR A 98 2.20 -13.06 -0.28
C TYR A 98 2.26 -14.58 -0.16
N ASP A 99 3.49 -15.09 -0.10
CA ASP A 99 3.83 -16.44 0.32
C ASP A 99 4.75 -16.34 1.54
N GLY A 100 4.18 -16.56 2.72
CA GLY A 100 4.79 -16.12 3.98
C GLY A 100 5.05 -14.61 3.98
N ASN A 101 6.30 -14.21 4.18
CA ASN A 101 6.73 -12.81 4.16
C ASN A 101 7.21 -12.34 2.78
N ARG A 102 7.16 -13.19 1.74
CA ARG A 102 7.64 -12.87 0.41
C ARG A 102 6.49 -12.38 -0.48
N LYS A 103 6.62 -11.16 -1.00
CA LYS A 103 5.69 -10.60 -1.99
C LYS A 103 5.84 -11.35 -3.32
N LYS A 104 4.71 -11.66 -3.96
CA LYS A 104 4.62 -12.33 -5.26
C LYS A 104 3.51 -11.72 -6.10
N VAL A 105 3.62 -11.88 -7.42
CA VAL A 105 2.53 -11.56 -8.34
C VAL A 105 1.47 -12.68 -8.30
N PRO A 106 0.20 -12.38 -8.03
CA PRO A 106 -0.86 -13.39 -8.04
C PRO A 106 -1.03 -14.06 -9.41
N ARG A 107 -1.35 -15.36 -9.44
CA ARG A 107 -1.67 -16.07 -10.70
C ARG A 107 -2.85 -15.47 -11.45
N LEU A 108 -3.79 -14.86 -10.72
CA LEU A 108 -5.00 -14.24 -11.26
C LEU A 108 -4.83 -12.75 -11.61
N ILE A 109 -3.61 -12.21 -11.61
CA ILE A 109 -3.36 -10.78 -11.82
C ILE A 109 -3.95 -10.26 -13.13
N HIS A 110 -3.94 -11.08 -14.19
CA HIS A 110 -4.51 -10.78 -15.50
C HIS A 110 -6.02 -10.48 -15.46
N LYS A 111 -6.73 -10.90 -14.40
CA LYS A 111 -8.16 -10.59 -14.20
C LYS A 111 -8.39 -9.33 -13.37
N TRP A 112 -7.36 -8.81 -12.69
CA TRP A 112 -7.48 -7.70 -11.72
C TRP A 112 -6.77 -6.42 -12.16
N LEU A 113 -5.91 -6.51 -13.18
CA LEU A 113 -5.27 -5.37 -13.83
C LEU A 113 -6.29 -4.57 -14.65
N GLN A 114 -7.05 -3.72 -13.97
CA GLN A 114 -7.89 -2.70 -14.60
C GLN A 114 -7.02 -1.50 -15.03
N PRO A 115 -7.49 -0.65 -15.96
CA PRO A 115 -6.77 0.56 -16.36
C PRO A 115 -6.34 1.42 -15.17
N ARG A 116 -7.20 1.53 -14.14
CA ARG A 116 -6.87 2.23 -12.89
C ARG A 116 -5.75 1.52 -12.12
N SER A 117 -5.81 0.20 -11.96
CA SER A 117 -4.73 -0.57 -11.31
C SER A 117 -3.39 -0.33 -12.00
N ILE A 118 -3.38 -0.28 -13.34
CA ILE A 118 -2.18 -0.01 -14.15
C ILE A 118 -1.66 1.41 -13.90
N ALA A 119 -2.56 2.41 -13.86
CA ALA A 119 -2.16 3.79 -13.60
C ALA A 119 -1.47 3.96 -12.24
N TYR A 120 -1.99 3.33 -11.18
CA TYR A 120 -1.36 3.40 -9.86
C TYR A 120 -0.06 2.60 -9.78
N TRP A 121 0.02 1.45 -10.45
CA TRP A 121 1.29 0.74 -10.55
C TRP A 121 2.35 1.58 -11.27
N TYR A 122 1.97 2.30 -12.34
CA TYR A 122 2.86 3.22 -13.04
C TYR A 122 3.26 4.42 -12.17
N MET A 123 2.37 4.97 -11.35
CA MET A 123 2.74 6.07 -10.43
C MET A 123 3.73 5.63 -9.34
N ASP A 124 3.71 4.36 -8.93
CA ASP A 124 4.66 3.82 -7.95
C ASP A 124 6.03 3.51 -8.61
N ASP A 125 6.04 2.69 -9.67
CA ASP A 125 7.26 2.07 -10.21
C ASP A 125 7.54 2.42 -11.68
N GLY A 126 6.72 3.29 -12.29
CA GLY A 126 6.90 3.72 -13.67
C GLY A 126 8.14 4.58 -13.83
N ALA A 127 9.00 4.22 -14.78
CA ALA A 127 10.17 5.01 -15.14
C ALA A 127 10.39 4.98 -16.65
N GLN A 128 10.85 6.09 -17.21
CA GLN A 128 11.50 6.05 -18.51
C GLN A 128 12.87 5.39 -18.30
N LYS A 129 13.14 4.32 -19.05
CA LYS A 129 14.46 3.67 -19.07
C LYS A 129 15.39 4.38 -20.02
#